data_AF-A0A7D6Y3N2-F1
#
_entry.id   AF-A0A7D6Y3N2-F1
#
_cell.length_a   1.000
_cell.length_b   1.000
_cell.length_c   1.000
_cell.angle_alpha   90.00
_cell.angle_beta   90.00
_cell.angle_gamma   90.00
#
_symmetry.space_group_name_H-M   'P 1'
#
loop_
_entity.id
_entity.type
_entity.pdbx_description
1 polymer ?
#
loop_
_entity_poly.entity_id
_entity_poly.type
_entity_poly.pdbx_seq_one_letter_code
_entity_poly.pdbx_strand_id
1 'polypeptide(L)' 'MEKMEVMPDRVCLFIKATSSDSPAHIVSRQKGYTSFKVWEESIHLKNHIPALWSRFYSESAIIRYIESQKKCNIRE' A
#
# COMPACT_ATOMS: atom_id res chain seq x y z
N MET A 1 -11.33 0.91 -10.64
CA MET A 1 -11.49 1.75 -9.44
C MET A 1 -10.25 1.59 -8.59
N GLU A 2 -9.55 2.68 -8.34
CA GLU A 2 -8.53 2.81 -7.29
C GLU A 2 -9.25 3.32 -6.05
N LYS A 3 -8.97 2.74 -4.88
CA LYS A 3 -9.69 3.04 -3.63
C LYS A 3 -8.68 3.30 -2.53
N MET A 4 -8.91 4.33 -1.73
CA MET A 4 -8.08 4.69 -0.58
C MET A 4 -8.97 4.88 0.63
N GLU A 5 -8.66 4.17 1.70
CA GLU A 5 -9.32 4.31 3.00
C GLU A 5 -8.26 4.65 4.05
N VAL A 6 -8.43 5.79 4.71
CA VAL A 6 -7.55 6.25 5.78
C VAL A 6 -8.24 5.99 7.10
N MET A 7 -7.60 5.20 7.96
CA MET A 7 -8.00 4.98 9.34
C MET A 7 -7.02 5.72 10.28
N PRO A 8 -7.36 5.91 11.56
CA PRO A 8 -6.47 6.59 12.51
C PRO A 8 -5.11 5.91 12.70
N ASP A 9 -5.05 4.58 12.56
CA ASP A 9 -3.86 3.74 12.82
C ASP A 9 -3.24 3.14 11.55
N ARG A 10 -3.96 3.12 10.43
CA ARG A 10 -3.55 2.44 9.20
C ARG A 10 -4.15 3.07 7.95
N VAL A 11 -3.54 2.82 6.81
CA VAL A 11 -4.07 3.24 5.50
C VAL A 11 -4.20 2.01 4.61
N CYS A 12 -5.37 1.84 4.00
CA CYS A 12 -5.64 0.80 3.02
C CYS A 12 -5.69 1.42 1.62
N LEU A 13 -4.91 0.86 0.70
CA LEU A 13 -4.76 1.36 -0.66
C LEU A 13 -5.00 0.22 -1.64
N PHE A 14 -5.88 0.48 -2.60
CA PHE A 14 -6.11 -0.38 -3.75
C PHE A 14 -5.57 0.31 -4.99
N ILE A 15 -4.42 -0.16 -5.44
CA ILE A 15 -3.64 0.43 -6.54
C ILE A 15 -3.64 -0.49 -7.74
N LYS A 16 -3.51 0.10 -8.93
CA LYS A 16 -3.15 -0.66 -10.13
C LYS A 16 -1.63 -0.68 -10.23
N ALA A 17 -1.06 -1.86 -10.39
CA ALA A 17 0.37 -2.06 -10.59
C ALA A 17 0.58 -3.00 -11.78
N THR A 18 1.68 -2.83 -12.51
CA THR A 18 2.08 -3.82 -13.51
C THR A 18 2.77 -5.00 -12.82
N SER A 19 2.82 -6.17 -13.45
CA SER A 19 3.53 -7.33 -12.91
C SER A 19 5.04 -7.10 -12.72
N SER A 20 5.59 -6.09 -13.38
CA SER A 20 6.99 -5.67 -13.24
C SER A 20 7.22 -4.81 -11.99
N ASP A 21 6.16 -4.22 -11.42
CA ASP A 21 6.26 -3.39 -10.24
C ASP A 21 6.23 -4.27 -8.98
N SER A 22 7.37 -4.35 -8.30
CA SER A 22 7.44 -5.05 -7.01
C SER A 22 6.59 -4.33 -5.94
N PRO A 23 5.71 -5.05 -5.21
CA PRO A 23 4.94 -4.45 -4.12
C PRO A 23 5.80 -3.72 -3.08
N ALA A 24 6.96 -4.31 -2.73
CA ALA A 24 7.91 -3.70 -1.81
C ALA A 24 8.43 -2.34 -2.30
N HIS A 25 8.65 -2.21 -3.61
CA HIS A 25 9.11 -0.96 -4.23
C HIS A 25 8.02 0.10 -4.23
N ILE A 26 6.77 -0.28 -4.51
CA ILE A 26 5.64 0.66 -4.48
C ILE A 26 5.45 1.17 -3.05
N VAL A 27 5.42 0.26 -2.08
CA VAL A 27 5.22 0.59 -0.67
C VAL A 27 6.35 1.47 -0.13
N SER A 28 7.61 1.21 -0.49
CA SER A 28 8.74 2.01 -0.02
C SER A 28 8.67 3.45 -0.52
N ARG A 29 8.36 3.65 -1.82
CA ARG A 29 8.14 4.99 -2.39
C ARG A 29 6.99 5.70 -1.70
N GLN A 30 5.87 5.00 -1.53
CA GLN A 30 4.67 5.61 -0.99
C GLN A 30 4.86 6.05 0.47
N LYS A 31 5.40 5.16 1.32
CA LYS A 31 5.71 5.49 2.73
C LYS A 31 6.76 6.59 2.85
N GLY A 32 7.80 6.56 2.02
CA GLY A 32 8.86 7.57 2.04
C GLY A 32 8.34 8.96 1.65
N TYR A 33 7.64 9.04 0.52
CA TYR A 33 7.11 10.31 0.01
C TYR A 33 6.07 10.92 0.95
N THR A 34 5.13 10.10 1.43
CA THR A 34 4.09 10.58 2.36
C THR A 34 4.68 10.99 3.71
N SER A 35 5.71 10.30 4.22
CA SER A 35 6.43 10.77 5.42
C SER A 35 7.00 12.16 5.20
N PHE A 36 7.74 12.34 4.10
CA PHE A 36 8.36 13.61 3.79
C PHE A 36 7.34 14.76 3.75
N LYS A 37 6.21 14.54 3.04
CA LYS A 37 5.16 15.56 2.91
C LYS A 37 4.43 15.85 4.23
N VAL A 38 4.06 14.82 4.98
CA VAL A 38 3.40 15.01 6.28
C VAL A 38 4.31 15.72 7.27
N TRP A 39 5.61 15.44 7.26
CA TRP A 39 6.57 16.15 8.11
C TRP A 39 6.77 17.62 7.72
N GLU A 40 6.70 17.94 6.42
CA GLU A 40 6.75 19.32 5.92
C GLU A 40 5.52 20.12 6.39
N GLU A 41 4.36 19.48 6.41
CA GLU A 41 3.09 20.12 6.78
C GLU A 41 2.82 20.13 8.30
N SER A 42 3.39 19.17 9.05
CA SER A 42 3.10 18.96 10.48
C SER A 42 4.37 18.96 11.33
N ILE A 43 4.93 20.15 11.55
CA ILE A 43 6.11 20.38 12.40
C ILE A 43 5.92 19.85 13.83
N HIS A 44 4.71 19.92 14.38
CA HIS A 44 4.41 19.47 15.75
C HIS A 44 4.62 17.96 15.93
N LEU A 45 4.24 17.14 14.96
CA LEU A 45 4.38 15.68 15.07
C LEU A 45 5.85 15.24 15.11
N LYS A 46 6.75 16.03 14.50
CA LYS A 46 8.17 15.68 14.27
C LYS A 46 8.93 15.50 15.58
N ASN A 47 8.48 16.18 16.62
CA ASN A 47 9.09 16.12 17.94
C ASN A 47 8.58 14.95 18.79
N HIS A 48 7.46 14.32 18.42
CA HIS A 48 6.78 13.31 19.25
C HIS A 48 6.91 11.88 18.72
N ILE A 49 7.20 11.68 17.43
CA ILE A 49 7.21 10.36 16.82
C ILE A 49 8.45 10.19 15.93
N PRO A 50 9.29 9.17 16.14
CA PRO A 50 10.53 8.99 15.37
C PRO A 50 10.29 8.60 13.90
N ALA A 51 9.16 7.97 13.57
CA ALA A 51 8.79 7.58 12.21
C ALA A 51 7.27 7.57 12.05
N LEU A 52 6.77 8.07 10.92
CA LEU A 52 5.33 8.12 10.62
C LEU A 52 4.76 6.72 10.34
N TRP A 53 5.50 5.88 9.60
CA TRP A 53 5.03 4.55 9.20
C TRP A 53 5.73 3.45 9.97
N SER A 54 4.98 2.39 10.26
CA SER A 54 5.55 1.11 10.67
C SER A 54 6.30 0.43 9.51
N ARG A 55 7.32 -0.36 9.86
CA ARG A 55 8.14 -1.14 8.91
C ARG A 55 7.34 -2.14 8.08
N PHE A 56 6.20 -2.59 8.60
CA PHE A 56 5.39 -3.65 8.00
C PHE A 56 4.35 -3.13 7.01
N TYR A 57 4.02 -3.95 6.03
CA TYR A 57 2.89 -3.76 5.12
C TYR A 57 2.19 -5.10 4.91
N SER A 58 0.90 -5.06 4.63
CA SER A 58 0.10 -6.26 4.39
C SER A 58 -0.36 -6.27 2.94
N GLU A 59 0.02 -7.31 2.20
CA GLU A 59 -0.52 -7.56 0.88
C GLU A 59 -1.76 -8.45 1.02
N SER A 60 -2.93 -7.93 0.65
CA SER A 60 -4.15 -8.73 0.51
C SER A 60 -4.37 -9.04 -0.97
N ALA A 61 -3.49 -9.83 -1.56
CA ALA A 61 -3.47 -10.09 -3.01
C ALA A 61 -4.42 -11.22 -3.48
N ILE A 62 -5.14 -11.89 -2.58
CA ILE A 62 -5.29 -13.35 -2.75
C ILE A 62 -6.62 -13.80 -3.39
N ILE A 63 -7.74 -13.13 -3.14
CA ILE A 63 -9.04 -13.73 -3.52
C ILE A 63 -9.30 -13.69 -5.04
N ARG A 64 -9.05 -12.55 -5.69
CA ARG A 64 -9.43 -12.37 -7.10
C ARG A 64 -8.52 -13.05 -8.12
N TYR A 65 -7.23 -13.21 -7.79
CA TYR A 65 -6.28 -13.92 -8.67
C TYR A 65 -6.51 -15.44 -8.63
N ILE A 66 -6.80 -16.01 -7.45
CA ILE A 66 -7.13 -17.44 -7.33
C ILE A 66 -8.42 -17.77 -8.09
N GLU A 67 -9.43 -16.89 -8.04
CA GLU A 67 -10.67 -17.05 -8.82
C GLU A 67 -10.45 -16.96 -10.34
N SER A 68 -9.52 -16.11 -10.81
CA SER A 68 -9.24 -15.96 -12.24
C SER A 68 -8.45 -17.16 -12.81
N GLN A 69 -7.51 -17.69 -12.04
CA GLN A 69 -6.74 -18.89 -12.43
C GLN A 69 -7.63 -20.14 -12.50
N LYS A 70 -8.59 -20.29 -11.58
CA LYS A 70 -9.54 -21.42 -11.60
C LYS A 70 -10.45 -21.44 -12.84
N LYS A 71 -10.71 -20.29 -13.48
CA LYS A 71 -11.53 -20.21 -14.71
C LYS A 71 -10.77 -20.55 -15.98
N CYS A 72 -9.45 -20.30 -16.04
CA CYS A 72 -8.63 -20.65 -17.21
C CYS A 72 -8.41 -22.16 -17.36
N ASN A 73 -8.48 -22.93 -16.28
CA ASN A 73 -8.25 -24.39 -16.32
C ASN A 73 -9.50 -25.22 -16.67
N ILE A 74 -10.62 -24.59 -17.08
CA ILE A 74 -11.90 -25.27 -17.40
C ILE A 74 -12.30 -24.97 -18.86
N ARG A 75 -11.37 -24.53 -19.71
CA ARG A 75 -11.60 -24.37 -21.15
C ARG A 75 -10.53 -25.13 -21.91
N GLU A 76 -10.63 -26.46 -21.82
CA GLU A 76 -10.20 -27.39 -22.87
C GLU A 76 -11.07 -27.18 -24.13
#